data_AF-X0UBS4-F1
#
_entry.id   AF-X0UBS4-F1
#
_cell.length_a   1.000
_cell.length_b   1.000
_cell.length_c   1.000
_cell.angle_alpha   90.00
_cell.angle_beta   90.00
_cell.angle_gamma   90.00
#
_symmetry.space_group_name_H-M   'P 1'
#
loop_
_entity.id
_entity.type
_entity.pdbx_description
1 polymer ?
#
loop_
_entity_poly.entity_id
_entity_poly.type
_entity_poly.pdbx_seq_one_letter_code
_entity_poly.pdbx_strand_id
1 'polypeptide(L)' 'MSERLVNTFCAMVQISSESGNERDFIYYLKDLFTKELGANCVLDDFGNLIAKIPARNSSSVEPIFFGLHADT' A
#
# COMPACT_ATOMS: atom_id res chain seq x y z
N MET A 1 -4.30 14.69 -14.05
CA MET A 1 -4.21 13.82 -12.85
C MET A 1 -5.41 14.13 -11.96
N SER A 2 -6.05 13.16 -11.31
CA SER A 2 -7.09 13.46 -10.32
C SER A 2 -6.45 14.14 -9.10
N GLU A 3 -7.04 15.22 -8.57
CA GLU A 3 -6.56 15.90 -7.35
C GLU A 3 -6.37 14.92 -6.19
N ARG A 4 -7.25 13.90 -6.09
CA ARG A 4 -7.15 12.82 -5.10
C ARG A 4 -5.81 12.10 -5.16
N LEU A 5 -5.34 11.75 -6.37
CA LEU A 5 -4.06 11.06 -6.56
C LEU A 5 -2.88 11.94 -6.17
N VAL A 6 -2.92 13.22 -6.57
CA VAL A 6 -1.87 14.19 -6.22
C VAL A 6 -1.80 14.37 -4.72
N ASN A 7 -2.93 14.59 -4.05
CA ASN A 7 -2.98 14.77 -2.59
C ASN A 7 -2.51 13.51 -1.85
N THR A 8 -2.89 12.32 -2.33
CA THR A 8 -2.44 11.05 -1.74
C THR A 8 -0.92 10.90 -1.86
N PHE A 9 -0.36 11.17 -3.05
CA PHE A 9 1.08 11.12 -3.26
C PHE A 9 1.82 12.16 -2.41
N CYS A 10 1.32 13.39 -2.36
CA CYS A 10 1.91 14.44 -1.52
C CYS A 10 1.88 14.09 -0.02
N ALA A 11 0.85 13.38 0.45
CA ALA A 11 0.79 12.89 1.84
C ALA A 11 1.81 11.76 2.08
N MET A 12 1.99 10.86 1.11
CA MET A 12 2.97 9.78 1.17
C MET A 12 4.41 10.30 1.29
N VAL A 13 4.80 11.25 0.44
CA VAL A 13 6.19 11.77 0.40
C VAL A 13 6.56 12.64 1.61
N GLN A 14 5.61 12.99 2.46
CA GLN A 14 5.88 13.68 3.73
C GLN A 14 6.33 12.73 4.84
N ILE A 15 6.23 11.42 4.62
CA ILE A 15 6.63 10.39 5.57
C ILE A 15 8.02 9.91 5.17
N SER A 16 8.95 9.91 6.13
CA SER A 16 10.30 9.40 5.89
C SER A 16 10.28 7.88 5.68
N SER A 17 11.02 7.41 4.68
CA SER A 17 11.21 5.98 4.40
C SER A 17 12.60 5.73 3.81
N GLU A 18 13.66 6.28 4.41
CA GLU A 18 15.03 5.92 4.03
C GLU A 18 15.22 4.40 4.11
N SER A 19 16.01 3.81 3.19
CA SER A 19 16.25 2.36 3.16
C SER A 19 16.68 1.81 4.54
N GLY A 20 15.90 0.86 5.08
CA GLY A 20 16.04 0.28 6.41
C GLY A 20 15.20 0.96 7.52
N ASN A 21 14.53 2.07 7.22
CA ASN A 21 13.70 2.87 8.14
C ASN A 21 12.27 3.13 7.61
N GLU A 22 11.71 2.19 6.85
CA GLU A 22 10.43 2.35 6.13
C GLU A 22 9.20 2.12 7.02
N ARG A 23 9.40 1.76 8.29
CA ARG A 23 8.35 1.29 9.21
C ARG A 23 7.11 2.18 9.21
N ASP A 24 7.29 3.49 9.42
CA ASP A 24 6.17 4.43 9.56
C ASP A 24 5.39 4.58 8.24
N PHE A 25 6.11 4.57 7.12
CA PHE A 25 5.51 4.58 5.79
C PHE A 25 4.71 3.30 5.50
N ILE A 26 5.25 2.14 5.88
CA ILE A 26 4.56 0.85 5.78
C ILE A 26 3.27 0.82 6.61
N TYR A 27 3.30 1.33 7.85
CA TYR A 27 2.09 1.42 8.67
C TYR A 27 1.05 2.39 8.10
N TYR A 28 1.49 3.51 7.53
CA TYR A 28 0.60 4.43 6.82
C TYR A 28 -0.08 3.75 5.62
N LEU A 29 0.67 3.05 4.78
CA LEU A 29 0.12 2.34 3.62
C LEU A 29 -0.86 1.24 4.03
N LYS A 30 -0.55 0.51 5.11
CA LYS A 30 -1.46 -0.51 5.66
C LYS A 30 -2.81 0.09 6.02
N ASP A 31 -2.83 1.20 6.76
CA ASP A 31 -4.05 1.88 7.16
C ASP A 31 -4.82 2.43 5.94
N LEU A 32 -4.10 3.06 5.01
CA LEU A 32 -4.67 3.59 3.76
C LEU A 32 -5.36 2.48 2.94
N PHE A 33 -4.69 1.35 2.71
CA PHE A 33 -5.25 0.24 1.93
C PHE A 33 -6.41 -0.44 2.65
N THR A 34 -6.37 -0.59 3.97
CA THR A 34 -7.50 -1.13 4.72
C THR A 34 -8.72 -0.21 4.64
N LYS A 35 -8.55 1.11 4.79
CA LYS A 35 -9.66 2.09 4.77
C LYS A 35 -10.24 2.31 3.38
N GLU A 36 -9.39 2.55 2.39
CA GLU A 36 -9.82 2.98 1.06
C GLU A 36 -10.19 1.80 0.14
N LEU A 37 -9.55 0.64 0.34
CA LEU A 37 -9.69 -0.51 -0.55
C LEU A 37 -10.30 -1.73 0.13
N GLY A 38 -10.55 -1.69 1.45
CA GLY A 38 -10.99 -2.86 2.20
C GLY A 38 -9.97 -4.01 2.17
N ALA A 39 -8.68 -3.67 2.03
CA ALA A 39 -7.62 -4.65 1.89
C ALA A 39 -7.38 -5.42 3.20
N ASN A 40 -7.15 -6.73 3.08
CA ASN A 40 -6.56 -7.53 4.15
C ASN A 40 -5.04 -7.39 4.07
N CYS A 41 -4.46 -6.75 5.09
CA CYS A 41 -3.05 -6.36 5.12
C CYS A 41 -2.28 -7.14 6.19
N VAL A 42 -1.21 -7.83 5.76
CA VAL A 42 -0.30 -8.59 6.63
C VAL A 42 1.11 -8.04 6.45
N LEU A 43 1.88 -8.01 7.55
CA LEU A 43 3.32 -7.79 7.51
C LEU A 43 4.02 -9.15 7.60
N ASP A 44 4.99 -9.41 6.75
CA ASP A 44 5.85 -10.58 6.89
C ASP A 44 6.98 -10.33 7.92
N ASP A 45 7.80 -11.36 8.16
CA ASP A 45 8.90 -11.30 9.13
C ASP A 45 10.02 -10.31 8.74
N PHE A 46 10.03 -9.85 7.48
CA PHE A 46 10.98 -8.88 6.96
C PHE A 46 10.44 -7.45 6.94
N GLY A 47 9.18 -7.24 7.34
CA GLY A 47 8.52 -5.94 7.36
C GLY A 47 7.84 -5.55 6.04
N ASN A 48 7.78 -6.44 5.05
CA ASN A 48 7.06 -6.17 3.81
C ASN A 48 5.55 -6.15 4.04
N LEU A 49 4.86 -5.20 3.42
CA LEU A 49 3.41 -5.13 3.41
C LEU A 49 2.82 -5.95 2.26
N ILE A 50 2.06 -6.99 2.59
CA ILE A 50 1.27 -7.76 1.64
C ILE A 50 -0.20 -7.36 1.82
N ALA A 51 -0.75 -6.66 0.82
CA ALA A 51 -2.15 -6.22 0.81
C ALA A 51 -2.97 -7.03 -0.22
N LYS A 52 -3.97 -7.76 0.26
CA LYS A 52 -4.89 -8.53 -0.59
C LYS A 52 -6.24 -7.84 -0.68
N ILE A 53 -6.66 -7.52 -1.90
CA ILE A 53 -7.92 -6.85 -2.20
C ILE A 53 -8.84 -7.84 -2.93
N PRO A 54 -10.10 -8.04 -2.50
CA PRO A 54 -11.03 -8.91 -3.21
C PRO A 54 -11.37 -8.32 -4.59
N ALA A 55 -11.65 -9.20 -5.55
CA ALA A 55 -12.13 -8.78 -6.87
C ALA A 55 -13.43 -7.97 -6.74
N ARG A 56 -13.49 -6.82 -7.42
CA ARG A 56 -14.69 -5.99 -7.48
C ARG A 56 -15.35 -6.17 -8.84
N ASN A 57 -16.58 -6.65 -8.86
CA ASN A 57 -17.37 -6.86 -10.09
C ASN A 57 -16.66 -7.73 -11.15
N SER A 58 -15.90 -8.74 -10.71
CA SER A 58 -15.21 -9.66 -11.61
C SER A 58 -15.34 -11.10 -11.09
N SER A 59 -15.53 -12.04 -12.01
CA SER A 59 -15.50 -13.48 -11.74
C SER A 59 -14.12 -14.10 -11.95
N SER A 60 -13.11 -13.30 -12.32
CA SER A 60 -11.74 -13.79 -12.47
C SER A 60 -11.21 -14.27 -11.13
N VAL A 61 -10.70 -15.50 -11.12
CA VAL A 61 -10.05 -16.12 -9.95
C VAL A 61 -8.53 -15.96 -9.98
N GLU A 62 -7.97 -15.65 -11.15
CA GLU A 62 -6.53 -15.40 -11.32
C GLU A 62 -6.15 -14.07 -10.67
N PRO A 63 -5.22 -14.06 -9.71
CA PRO A 63 -4.77 -12.84 -9.05
C PRO A 63 -3.79 -12.06 -9.93
N ILE A 64 -3.78 -10.74 -9.76
CA ILE A 64 -2.74 -9.86 -10.32
C ILE A 64 -1.86 -9.41 -9.16
N PHE A 65 -0.54 -9.53 -9.33
CA PHE A 65 0.43 -9.10 -8.33
C PHE A 65 1.13 -7.81 -8.77
N PHE A 66 1.11 -6.80 -7.91
CA PHE A 66 1.85 -5.56 -8.07
C PHE A 66 2.96 -5.52 -7.02
N GLY A 67 4.21 -5.38 -7.46
CA GLY A 67 5.38 -5.22 -6.58
C GLY A 67 5.92 -3.80 -6.67
N LEU A 68 6.12 -3.17 -5.51
CA LEU A 68 6.68 -1.82 -5.36
C LEU A 68 7.65 -1.80 -4.18
N HIS A 69 8.67 -0.94 -4.25
CA HIS A 69 9.57 -0.69 -3.12
C HIS A 69 9.07 0.53 -2.33
N ALA A 70 9.27 0.50 -1.01
CA ALA A 70 8.77 1.52 -0.08
C ALA A 70 9.82 2.57 0.28
N ASP A 71 11.10 2.25 0.04
CA ASP A 71 12.24 3.06 0.42
C ASP A 71 12.54 4.19 -0.56
N THR A 72 13.23 5.20 -0.06
CA THR A 72 13.71 6.39 -0.80
C THR A 72 15.20 6.58 -0.66
#